data_AF-A0A563EJ35-F1
#
_entry.id   AF-A0A563EJ35-F1
#
_cell.length_a   1.000
_cell.length_b   1.000
_cell.length_c   1.000
_cell.angle_alpha   90.00
_cell.angle_beta   90.00
_cell.angle_gamma   90.00
#
_symmetry.space_group_name_H-M   'P 1'
#
loop_
_entity.id
_entity.type
_entity.pdbx_description
1 polymer ?
#
loop_
_entity_poly.entity_id
_entity_poly.type
_entity_poly.pdbx_seq_one_letter_code
_entity_poly.pdbx_strand_id
1 'polypeptide(L)'
;MSYPGGGGGQWQPQNDPYQQGGHPQQGGYPQQPGGYPQTGPQPQQGGYPQTGPQPQQGYPQQPGYPQTGPQGFPQQGQQPGYPQQGQQPQWGGDQYGGQPPYGQGPIGYAGGEPPKKKRTGLVITALVAVLLLVGGAVTYFAVIRSGTTAASGQDTPKLAAEKLITSLGSGDIIGVMSGLAPAEASLSKDYTEAVVKEAKRLEILKADADPNKVSGVEFKSEGIKFDEAAAEKINDKLTINKLTEGKITVTSDAKKIPLTDKIVQALGAKLETGPQTETLDITAEVKKRGKPIGIATINVDGEWYPSAFYTVANIALEEENLKWPAQGIAPAGAASAGDAAKQIVEASLEGNIEKVIALLPPDEMGVLQAAGPVILEQVGKVPATGAKLIALETDVKDVTGGKQATIKKLTIEAEGSKFDISRSGDCYTVEAEGKSQKLCANEITELVQQQGGKDIPAAAVDVIGRIAGQVMKDGVGVVATEVDGKWYVSPIRTYYELALTLFRGLDPKDVDELLKVMK
;
A
#
# COMPACT_ATOMS: atom_id res chain seq x y z
N MET A 1 28.84 -47.00 -10.52
CA MET A 1 30.12 -47.45 -9.93
C MET A 1 30.07 -47.16 -8.44
N SER A 2 30.76 -47.93 -7.59
CA SER A 2 30.47 -48.02 -6.15
C SER A 2 31.74 -48.23 -5.32
N TYR A 3 31.68 -47.93 -4.01
CA TYR A 3 32.73 -48.12 -2.98
C TYR A 3 33.97 -47.17 -3.08
N PRO A 4 34.71 -46.91 -1.97
CA PRO A 4 34.20 -46.64 -0.61
C PRO A 4 34.96 -45.52 0.16
N GLY A 5 34.40 -45.07 1.29
CA GLY A 5 34.97 -44.04 2.18
C GLY A 5 36.02 -44.49 3.20
N GLY A 6 36.29 -43.66 4.22
CA GLY A 6 37.07 -44.06 5.41
C GLY A 6 37.71 -42.91 6.22
N GLY A 7 37.20 -42.66 7.44
CA GLY A 7 37.86 -41.88 8.52
C GLY A 7 37.96 -40.35 8.33
N GLY A 8 38.11 -39.54 9.38
CA GLY A 8 38.11 -39.85 10.82
C GLY A 8 39.23 -39.14 11.59
N GLY A 9 38.91 -38.06 12.32
CA GLY A 9 39.89 -37.37 13.17
C GLY A 9 39.30 -36.16 13.90
N GLN A 10 39.31 -36.22 15.24
CA GLN A 10 39.04 -35.07 16.11
C GLN A 10 40.36 -34.42 16.52
N TRP A 11 40.36 -33.11 16.74
CA TRP A 11 41.39 -32.42 17.53
C TRP A 11 40.73 -31.52 18.57
N GLN A 12 41.33 -31.49 19.77
CA GLN A 12 40.88 -30.73 20.93
C GLN A 12 42.04 -29.86 21.47
N PRO A 13 41.77 -28.86 22.32
CA PRO A 13 42.58 -27.65 22.39
C PRO A 13 43.90 -27.79 23.16
N GLN A 14 44.84 -26.92 22.80
CA GLN A 14 46.14 -26.74 23.45
C GLN A 14 46.05 -25.69 24.56
N ASN A 15 46.66 -25.95 25.72
CA ASN A 15 46.79 -25.02 26.85
C ASN A 15 48.02 -25.38 27.71
N ASP A 16 48.28 -24.62 28.78
CA ASP A 16 49.37 -24.76 29.79
C ASP A 16 50.81 -24.32 29.38
N PRO A 17 51.74 -24.03 30.34
CA PRO A 17 51.55 -23.66 31.76
C PRO A 17 52.50 -22.56 32.32
N TYR A 18 51.98 -21.63 33.15
CA TYR A 18 52.69 -20.94 34.26
C TYR A 18 51.62 -20.53 35.31
N GLN A 19 51.53 -21.03 36.57
CA GLN A 19 52.46 -20.99 37.72
C GLN A 19 52.91 -19.55 38.10
N GLN A 20 52.70 -18.96 39.29
CA GLN A 20 52.00 -19.26 40.57
C GLN A 20 51.53 -17.90 41.19
N GLY A 21 50.75 -17.73 42.27
CA GLY A 21 50.04 -18.62 43.22
C GLY A 21 50.20 -18.17 44.69
N GLY A 22 49.14 -17.70 45.39
CA GLY A 22 49.23 -17.30 46.82
C GLY A 22 48.05 -16.49 47.43
N HIS A 23 47.64 -16.86 48.64
CA HIS A 23 46.75 -16.16 49.62
C HIS A 23 47.37 -16.43 51.04
N PRO A 24 47.02 -15.77 52.18
CA PRO A 24 45.76 -15.05 52.49
C PRO A 24 45.80 -13.82 53.48
N GLN A 25 44.61 -13.26 53.74
CA GLN A 25 44.08 -12.66 55.02
C GLN A 25 44.51 -11.29 55.63
N GLN A 26 43.45 -10.56 56.05
CA GLN A 26 43.23 -9.69 57.24
C GLN A 26 43.89 -8.29 57.42
N GLY A 27 43.02 -7.27 57.60
CA GLY A 27 43.05 -6.35 58.76
C GLY A 27 43.19 -4.83 58.52
N GLY A 28 42.23 -4.01 58.99
CA GLY A 28 42.45 -2.57 59.27
C GLY A 28 41.29 -1.59 58.98
N TYR A 29 40.70 -1.00 60.05
CA TYR A 29 39.89 0.24 60.07
C TYR A 29 40.40 1.10 61.25
N PRO A 30 40.28 2.46 61.26
CA PRO A 30 39.14 3.07 61.98
C PRO A 30 38.68 4.52 61.59
N GLN A 31 37.41 4.80 61.91
CA GLN A 31 36.82 6.07 62.43
C GLN A 31 36.37 7.25 61.51
N GLN A 32 35.41 8.00 62.05
CA GLN A 32 34.60 9.12 61.51
C GLN A 32 34.94 10.45 62.28
N PRO A 33 34.18 11.60 62.33
CA PRO A 33 32.75 11.92 62.04
C PRO A 33 32.54 13.12 61.06
N GLY A 34 31.34 13.65 60.73
CA GLY A 34 29.94 13.27 61.02
C GLY A 34 29.07 14.48 61.47
N GLY A 35 27.83 14.66 60.94
CA GLY A 35 26.83 15.60 61.53
C GLY A 35 25.73 16.23 60.63
N TYR A 36 24.47 16.03 61.01
CA TYR A 36 23.22 16.82 60.74
C TYR A 36 22.41 16.80 62.09
N PRO A 37 21.32 17.59 62.40
CA PRO A 37 20.22 18.08 61.52
C PRO A 37 19.45 19.39 61.97
N GLN A 38 18.27 19.64 61.33
CA GLN A 38 16.99 20.22 61.85
C GLN A 38 16.71 21.75 62.15
N THR A 39 15.71 22.28 61.41
CA THR A 39 14.53 23.14 61.78
C THR A 39 14.58 24.52 62.52
N GLY A 40 14.29 25.62 61.77
CA GLY A 40 13.40 26.79 62.06
C GLY A 40 13.62 27.73 63.29
N PRO A 41 12.92 28.90 63.42
CA PRO A 41 11.99 29.63 62.53
C PRO A 41 12.37 31.16 62.31
N GLN A 42 11.39 32.01 61.94
CA GLN A 42 11.43 33.50 61.72
C GLN A 42 11.80 34.35 62.99
N PRO A 43 12.07 35.70 62.96
CA PRO A 43 11.41 36.76 62.12
C PRO A 43 12.25 38.00 61.65
N GLN A 44 11.61 38.89 60.84
CA GLN A 44 11.76 40.38 60.64
C GLN A 44 13.16 41.06 60.59
N GLN A 45 13.43 42.18 59.89
CA GLN A 45 12.71 43.16 59.01
C GLN A 45 13.79 43.83 58.10
N GLY A 46 13.58 44.78 57.17
CA GLY A 46 12.41 45.51 56.66
C GLY A 46 12.79 46.92 56.14
N GLY A 47 12.43 47.33 54.90
CA GLY A 47 12.74 48.67 54.35
C GLY A 47 12.32 48.89 52.89
N TYR A 48 11.87 50.12 52.55
CA TYR A 48 11.33 50.53 51.23
C TYR A 48 12.08 51.80 50.71
N PRO A 49 11.93 52.21 49.43
CA PRO A 49 10.77 53.03 49.03
C PRO A 49 10.22 52.72 47.59
N GLN A 50 9.28 53.55 47.12
CA GLN A 50 8.43 53.34 45.92
C GLN A 50 8.39 54.60 45.02
N THR A 51 7.82 54.46 43.82
CA THR A 51 7.24 55.48 42.88
C THR A 51 8.09 55.97 41.70
N GLY A 52 7.43 56.14 40.54
CA GLY A 52 7.99 56.62 39.26
C GLY A 52 7.27 56.00 38.03
N PRO A 53 6.44 56.76 37.26
CA PRO A 53 5.63 56.23 36.14
C PRO A 53 5.99 56.78 34.73
N GLN A 54 5.39 56.15 33.69
CA GLN A 54 5.22 56.64 32.29
C GLN A 54 6.48 56.73 31.40
N PRO A 55 6.35 56.90 30.04
CA PRO A 55 5.16 56.82 29.18
C PRO A 55 5.31 55.89 27.93
N GLN A 56 4.22 55.74 27.15
CA GLN A 56 4.27 55.28 25.75
C GLN A 56 4.77 56.40 24.80
N GLN A 57 5.28 56.03 23.62
CA GLN A 57 5.55 56.95 22.49
C GLN A 57 4.81 56.49 21.22
N GLY A 58 4.68 57.38 20.21
CA GLY A 58 3.83 57.18 19.04
C GLY A 58 4.42 57.60 17.68
N TYR A 59 3.53 57.67 16.68
CA TYR A 59 3.78 57.87 15.24
C TYR A 59 4.64 59.08 14.83
N PRO A 60 5.15 59.05 13.58
CA PRO A 60 4.85 60.18 12.69
C PRO A 60 4.50 59.83 11.22
N GLN A 61 3.36 60.39 10.78
CA GLN A 61 3.12 61.10 9.50
C GLN A 61 3.23 60.45 8.10
N GLN A 62 2.55 61.12 7.16
CA GLN A 62 2.33 60.77 5.75
C GLN A 62 3.23 61.62 4.79
N PRO A 63 3.34 61.26 3.49
CA PRO A 63 2.74 62.14 2.46
C PRO A 63 2.07 61.36 1.29
N GLY A 64 1.36 62.07 0.39
CA GLY A 64 0.59 61.47 -0.72
C GLY A 64 0.60 62.27 -2.03
N TYR A 65 -0.51 62.22 -2.78
CA TYR A 65 -0.77 62.77 -4.15
C TYR A 65 -0.25 61.95 -5.35
N PRO A 66 -0.87 62.05 -6.56
CA PRO A 66 -2.13 62.69 -6.95
C PRO A 66 -3.17 61.72 -7.61
N GLN A 67 -4.24 62.27 -8.18
CA GLN A 67 -5.48 61.59 -8.61
C GLN A 67 -5.85 61.93 -10.08
N THR A 68 -6.31 60.95 -10.87
CA THR A 68 -7.01 61.17 -12.17
C THR A 68 -8.04 60.08 -12.50
N GLY A 69 -9.21 60.49 -13.00
CA GLY A 69 -10.20 59.69 -13.77
C GLY A 69 -10.84 60.62 -14.83
N PRO A 70 -12.07 60.42 -15.35
CA PRO A 70 -13.02 59.29 -15.23
C PRO A 70 -13.63 58.83 -16.60
N GLN A 71 -14.56 57.84 -16.58
CA GLN A 71 -15.64 57.48 -17.57
C GLN A 71 -15.85 55.93 -17.56
N GLY A 72 -17.04 55.32 -17.70
CA GLY A 72 -18.43 55.80 -17.81
C GLY A 72 -19.46 54.63 -17.71
N PHE A 73 -20.75 54.93 -17.48
CA PHE A 73 -21.90 53.99 -17.37
C PHE A 73 -22.55 53.69 -18.76
N PRO A 74 -23.49 52.72 -18.99
CA PRO A 74 -24.65 52.37 -18.14
C PRO A 74 -25.06 50.86 -18.06
N GLN A 75 -26.32 50.60 -17.65
CA GLN A 75 -26.88 49.34 -17.11
C GLN A 75 -28.17 48.91 -17.84
N GLN A 76 -28.34 47.60 -18.13
CA GLN A 76 -29.62 46.87 -18.34
C GLN A 76 -29.32 45.35 -18.55
N GLY A 77 -30.13 44.37 -18.11
CA GLY A 77 -31.31 44.40 -17.22
C GLY A 77 -32.06 43.04 -17.14
N GLN A 78 -33.09 43.00 -16.27
CA GLN A 78 -34.24 42.06 -16.19
C GLN A 78 -34.12 40.65 -15.53
N GLN A 79 -35.14 40.37 -14.69
CA GLN A 79 -35.62 39.09 -14.11
C GLN A 79 -36.58 38.39 -15.12
N PRO A 80 -37.21 37.18 -14.89
CA PRO A 80 -37.62 36.51 -13.62
C PRO A 80 -37.19 35.00 -13.55
N GLY A 81 -37.63 34.11 -12.63
CA GLY A 81 -38.68 34.16 -11.59
C GLY A 81 -38.69 32.93 -10.63
N TYR A 82 -39.67 32.88 -9.74
CA TYR A 82 -39.88 31.94 -8.60
C TYR A 82 -40.74 30.70 -8.98
N PRO A 83 -40.83 29.58 -8.20
CA PRO A 83 -41.37 29.54 -6.81
C PRO A 83 -40.76 28.53 -5.81
N GLN A 84 -41.35 28.49 -4.60
CA GLN A 84 -40.92 27.86 -3.35
C GLN A 84 -42.13 27.25 -2.61
N GLN A 85 -41.99 26.08 -1.97
CA GLN A 85 -42.83 25.58 -0.85
C GLN A 85 -42.16 24.35 -0.19
N GLY A 86 -42.22 24.12 1.13
CA GLY A 86 -42.70 24.98 2.23
C GLY A 86 -42.54 24.37 3.63
N GLN A 87 -42.62 25.24 4.66
CA GLN A 87 -43.21 25.06 6.02
C GLN A 87 -42.87 23.79 6.86
N GLN A 88 -42.14 23.90 7.99
CA GLN A 88 -42.61 24.19 9.38
C GLN A 88 -43.26 22.98 10.12
N PRO A 89 -43.31 22.91 11.49
CA PRO A 89 -43.36 24.00 12.48
C PRO A 89 -42.29 23.97 13.60
N GLN A 90 -42.53 24.76 14.66
CA GLN A 90 -41.61 25.21 15.71
C GLN A 90 -42.12 24.81 17.11
N TRP A 91 -41.21 24.52 18.05
CA TRP A 91 -41.39 24.62 19.51
C TRP A 91 -40.08 25.06 20.18
N GLY A 92 -40.11 25.60 21.40
CA GLY A 92 -38.93 26.16 22.08
C GLY A 92 -38.96 26.05 23.60
N GLY A 93 -37.88 26.48 24.26
CA GLY A 93 -37.69 26.49 25.71
C GLY A 93 -36.34 27.12 26.09
N ASP A 94 -36.21 27.58 27.33
CA ASP A 94 -35.22 28.60 27.72
C ASP A 94 -33.86 28.10 28.27
N GLN A 95 -32.87 28.98 28.07
CA GLN A 95 -31.73 29.31 28.94
C GLN A 95 -31.50 28.50 30.23
N TYR A 96 -30.31 27.90 30.38
CA TYR A 96 -29.36 28.11 31.50
C TYR A 96 -27.99 27.48 31.13
N GLY A 97 -26.88 27.91 31.75
CA GLY A 97 -25.51 27.54 31.31
C GLY A 97 -24.69 26.75 32.34
N GLY A 98 -23.65 26.04 31.87
CA GLY A 98 -22.68 25.36 32.74
C GLY A 98 -21.57 24.59 32.00
N GLN A 99 -20.31 24.86 32.41
CA GLN A 99 -19.05 24.12 32.17
C GLN A 99 -18.55 23.85 30.72
N PRO A 100 -17.22 23.97 30.47
CA PRO A 100 -16.58 23.56 29.21
C PRO A 100 -16.08 22.10 29.27
N PRO A 101 -16.41 21.25 28.27
CA PRO A 101 -15.76 19.94 28.08
C PRO A 101 -14.35 20.07 27.50
N TYR A 102 -13.48 19.12 27.83
CA TYR A 102 -12.13 19.01 27.26
C TYR A 102 -12.19 18.67 25.76
N GLY A 103 -11.51 19.45 24.92
CA GLY A 103 -11.44 19.18 23.48
C GLY A 103 -10.39 18.13 23.13
N GLN A 104 -10.81 16.90 22.85
CA GLN A 104 -10.03 16.00 22.00
C GLN A 104 -10.37 16.29 20.54
N GLY A 105 -9.43 16.87 19.80
CA GLY A 105 -9.55 17.00 18.35
C GLY A 105 -9.29 15.65 17.68
N PRO A 106 -10.20 15.10 16.86
CA PRO A 106 -9.88 13.92 16.05
C PRO A 106 -8.78 14.28 15.05
N ILE A 107 -7.87 13.34 14.79
CA ILE A 107 -6.78 13.54 13.82
C ILE A 107 -7.37 13.63 12.42
N GLY A 108 -7.53 14.86 11.94
CA GLY A 108 -8.04 15.15 10.61
C GLY A 108 -7.02 14.74 9.54
N TYR A 109 -7.30 13.63 8.86
CA TYR A 109 -6.67 13.36 7.57
C TYR A 109 -6.90 14.56 6.64
N ALA A 110 -5.84 14.99 5.94
CA ALA A 110 -5.89 16.11 5.00
C ALA A 110 -6.63 15.73 3.71
N GLY A 111 -7.95 15.52 3.82
CA GLY A 111 -8.85 15.25 2.71
C GLY A 111 -9.05 16.49 1.84
N GLY A 112 -8.10 16.78 0.96
CA GLY A 112 -8.32 17.71 -0.14
C GLY A 112 -9.45 17.21 -1.03
N GLU A 113 -10.36 18.12 -1.45
CA GLU A 113 -11.40 17.77 -2.43
C GLU A 113 -10.74 17.16 -3.69
N PRO A 114 -11.16 15.97 -4.16
CA PRO A 114 -10.60 15.38 -5.37
C PRO A 114 -10.86 16.33 -6.55
N PRO A 115 -9.82 16.71 -7.33
CA PRO A 115 -9.96 17.68 -8.40
C PRO A 115 -10.98 17.20 -9.43
N LYS A 116 -11.92 18.09 -9.81
CA LYS A 116 -13.10 17.76 -10.62
C LYS A 116 -12.69 17.30 -12.03
N LYS A 117 -12.52 15.97 -12.19
CA LYS A 117 -11.99 15.31 -13.38
C LYS A 117 -12.73 15.77 -14.65
N LYS A 118 -11.98 16.26 -15.64
CA LYS A 118 -12.50 16.49 -17.00
C LYS A 118 -12.83 15.14 -17.63
N ARG A 119 -13.84 15.10 -18.52
CA ARG A 119 -14.37 13.84 -19.11
C ARG A 119 -13.34 13.02 -19.91
N THR A 120 -12.19 13.58 -20.25
CA THR A 120 -11.00 12.87 -20.77
C THR A 120 -10.60 11.70 -19.85
N GLY A 121 -10.65 11.92 -18.54
CA GLY A 121 -10.23 10.93 -17.55
C GLY A 121 -11.10 9.68 -17.53
N LEU A 122 -12.28 9.65 -18.17
CA LEU A 122 -13.13 8.46 -18.20
C LEU A 122 -12.52 7.33 -19.04
N VAL A 123 -11.85 7.62 -20.16
CA VAL A 123 -11.27 6.57 -21.01
C VAL A 123 -9.87 6.14 -20.55
N ILE A 124 -9.10 7.03 -19.91
CA ILE A 124 -7.91 6.60 -19.16
C ILE A 124 -8.34 5.78 -17.93
N THR A 125 -9.40 6.19 -17.22
CA THR A 125 -10.00 5.33 -16.19
C THR A 125 -10.63 4.06 -16.80
N ALA A 126 -10.95 3.98 -18.09
CA ALA A 126 -11.42 2.76 -18.75
C ALA A 126 -10.28 1.83 -19.19
N LEU A 127 -9.13 2.35 -19.61
CA LEU A 127 -7.93 1.56 -19.91
C LEU A 127 -7.22 1.11 -18.63
N VAL A 128 -7.07 2.01 -17.65
CA VAL A 128 -6.66 1.67 -16.30
C VAL A 128 -7.72 0.80 -15.62
N ALA A 129 -9.03 0.94 -15.92
CA ALA A 129 -10.00 -0.07 -15.51
C ALA A 129 -9.81 -1.38 -16.25
N VAL A 130 -9.53 -1.47 -17.55
CA VAL A 130 -9.21 -2.78 -18.18
C VAL A 130 -7.98 -3.42 -17.52
N LEU A 131 -6.98 -2.63 -17.13
CA LEU A 131 -5.79 -3.09 -16.42
C LEU A 131 -6.04 -3.37 -14.91
N LEU A 132 -7.04 -2.75 -14.26
CA LEU A 132 -7.50 -3.03 -12.88
C LEU A 132 -8.69 -4.02 -12.83
N LEU A 133 -9.30 -4.32 -13.96
CA LEU A 133 -10.12 -5.49 -14.24
C LEU A 133 -9.19 -6.68 -14.51
N VAL A 134 -7.90 -6.43 -14.81
CA VAL A 134 -6.78 -7.37 -14.66
C VAL A 134 -6.06 -7.23 -13.30
N GLY A 135 -6.32 -6.20 -12.48
CA GLY A 135 -5.61 -5.93 -11.21
C GLY A 135 -6.37 -5.96 -9.86
N GLY A 136 -7.71 -5.95 -9.81
CA GLY A 136 -8.46 -5.81 -8.56
C GLY A 136 -9.98 -6.10 -8.53
N ALA A 137 -10.66 -6.36 -9.66
CA ALA A 137 -12.10 -6.69 -9.65
C ALA A 137 -12.55 -7.81 -10.61
N VAL A 138 -11.92 -7.94 -11.79
CA VAL A 138 -12.19 -9.02 -12.77
C VAL A 138 -11.00 -10.00 -12.92
N THR A 139 -9.87 -9.69 -12.26
CA THR A 139 -8.67 -10.54 -12.08
C THR A 139 -8.98 -11.91 -11.50
N TYR A 140 -10.14 -12.02 -10.85
CA TYR A 140 -10.60 -13.13 -10.03
C TYR A 140 -10.59 -14.50 -10.73
N PHE A 141 -10.47 -14.54 -12.07
CA PHE A 141 -10.47 -15.77 -12.87
C PHE A 141 -9.45 -15.78 -14.02
N ALA A 142 -8.14 -15.85 -13.73
CA ALA A 142 -7.15 -16.28 -14.73
C ALA A 142 -5.79 -16.76 -14.13
N VAL A 143 -5.32 -17.96 -14.50
CA VAL A 143 -3.94 -18.36 -14.93
C VAL A 143 -3.58 -19.83 -14.58
N ILE A 144 -2.64 -20.43 -15.35
CA ILE A 144 -1.91 -21.74 -15.26
C ILE A 144 -2.50 -23.03 -15.88
N ARG A 145 -2.41 -23.24 -17.20
CA ARG A 145 -2.16 -24.64 -17.63
C ARG A 145 -0.73 -25.02 -17.24
N SER A 146 -0.54 -26.11 -16.52
CA SER A 146 0.80 -26.56 -16.10
C SER A 146 1.63 -27.03 -17.29
N GLY A 147 2.73 -26.31 -17.54
CA GLY A 147 3.72 -26.60 -18.58
C GLY A 147 4.88 -25.61 -18.47
N THR A 148 6.12 -26.08 -18.62
CA THR A 148 7.34 -25.28 -18.45
C THR A 148 7.69 -24.45 -19.70
N THR A 149 6.69 -23.81 -20.31
CA THR A 149 6.92 -22.66 -21.20
C THR A 149 7.09 -21.45 -20.31
N ALA A 150 8.32 -20.94 -20.23
CA ALA A 150 8.59 -19.64 -19.64
C ALA A 150 7.78 -18.54 -20.36
N ALA A 151 7.67 -17.38 -19.73
CA ALA A 151 7.25 -16.17 -20.43
C ALA A 151 8.21 -15.99 -21.63
N SER A 152 7.69 -16.17 -22.84
CA SER A 152 8.51 -16.13 -24.04
C SER A 152 8.66 -14.67 -24.46
N GLY A 153 9.75 -14.05 -24.06
CA GLY A 153 10.10 -12.71 -24.52
C GLY A 153 10.33 -12.72 -26.02
N GLN A 154 10.40 -11.53 -26.62
CA GLN A 154 10.46 -11.35 -28.07
C GLN A 154 11.73 -10.59 -28.47
N ASP A 155 12.20 -10.82 -29.69
CA ASP A 155 13.45 -10.21 -30.20
C ASP A 155 13.41 -8.68 -30.25
N THR A 156 12.21 -8.08 -30.24
CA THR A 156 12.02 -6.63 -30.34
C THR A 156 10.89 -6.11 -29.43
N PRO A 157 10.93 -4.83 -29.02
CA PRO A 157 9.83 -4.15 -28.32
C PRO A 157 8.49 -4.31 -29.04
N LYS A 158 8.50 -4.14 -30.36
CA LYS A 158 7.29 -4.13 -31.17
C LYS A 158 6.59 -5.49 -31.17
N LEU A 159 7.35 -6.58 -31.38
CA LEU A 159 6.81 -7.95 -31.33
C LEU A 159 6.24 -8.28 -29.95
N ALA A 160 6.85 -7.79 -28.87
CA ALA A 160 6.34 -7.95 -27.51
C ALA A 160 4.97 -7.28 -27.32
N ALA A 161 4.79 -6.06 -27.85
CA ALA A 161 3.51 -5.35 -27.82
C ALA A 161 2.46 -5.93 -28.79
N GLU A 162 2.85 -6.35 -29.98
CA GLU A 162 1.95 -7.01 -30.96
C GLU A 162 1.45 -8.36 -30.44
N LYS A 163 2.33 -9.15 -29.79
CA LYS A 163 1.97 -10.42 -29.14
C LYS A 163 0.95 -10.23 -28.02
N LEU A 164 1.12 -9.23 -27.14
CA LEU A 164 0.15 -8.90 -26.09
C LEU A 164 -1.27 -8.73 -26.64
N ILE A 165 -1.41 -7.87 -27.66
CA ILE A 165 -2.72 -7.56 -28.24
C ILE A 165 -3.27 -8.72 -29.11
N THR A 166 -2.39 -9.56 -29.66
CA THR A 166 -2.78 -10.77 -30.40
C THR A 166 -3.32 -11.85 -29.48
N SER A 167 -2.66 -12.11 -28.33
CA SER A 167 -3.16 -13.05 -27.31
C SER A 167 -4.44 -12.53 -26.63
N LEU A 168 -4.58 -11.22 -26.41
CA LEU A 168 -5.86 -10.61 -26.05
C LEU A 168 -6.91 -10.86 -27.13
N GLY A 169 -6.51 -10.77 -28.42
CA GLY A 169 -7.42 -10.90 -29.55
C GLY A 169 -7.93 -12.31 -29.83
N SER A 170 -7.19 -13.33 -29.43
CA SER A 170 -7.58 -14.74 -29.54
C SER A 170 -8.30 -15.28 -28.31
N GLY A 171 -8.59 -14.43 -27.32
CA GLY A 171 -9.12 -14.84 -26.01
C GLY A 171 -8.12 -15.67 -25.17
N ASP A 172 -6.84 -15.71 -25.56
CA ASP A 172 -5.80 -16.44 -24.84
C ASP A 172 -5.25 -15.61 -23.68
N ILE A 173 -6.11 -15.39 -22.68
CA ILE A 173 -5.79 -14.61 -21.48
C ILE A 173 -4.64 -15.25 -20.70
N ILE A 174 -4.43 -16.57 -20.82
CA ILE A 174 -3.27 -17.25 -20.23
C ILE A 174 -1.99 -16.84 -20.96
N GLY A 175 -2.00 -16.80 -22.30
CA GLY A 175 -0.92 -16.26 -23.13
C GLY A 175 -0.69 -14.75 -22.95
N VAL A 176 -1.73 -13.97 -22.60
CA VAL A 176 -1.59 -12.57 -22.19
C VAL A 176 -0.80 -12.47 -20.88
N MET A 177 -1.29 -13.10 -19.81
CA MET A 177 -0.67 -12.98 -18.48
C MET A 177 0.71 -13.62 -18.40
N SER A 178 0.93 -14.75 -19.09
CA SER A 178 2.26 -15.36 -19.23
C SER A 178 3.13 -14.69 -20.30
N GLY A 179 2.58 -13.79 -21.11
CA GLY A 179 3.32 -12.95 -22.04
C GLY A 179 3.86 -11.66 -21.40
N LEU A 180 3.39 -11.27 -20.22
CA LEU A 180 3.90 -10.13 -19.46
C LEU A 180 5.35 -10.34 -19.01
N ALA A 181 5.98 -9.25 -18.54
CA ALA A 181 7.27 -9.29 -17.89
C ALA A 181 7.29 -10.35 -16.76
N PRO A 182 8.38 -11.15 -16.58
CA PRO A 182 8.34 -12.36 -15.75
C PRO A 182 7.83 -12.17 -14.31
N ALA A 183 8.16 -11.05 -13.67
CA ALA A 183 7.66 -10.73 -12.32
C ALA A 183 6.16 -10.38 -12.30
N GLU A 184 5.66 -9.62 -13.27
CA GLU A 184 4.22 -9.34 -13.42
C GLU A 184 3.43 -10.63 -13.65
N ALA A 185 3.93 -11.49 -14.56
CA ALA A 185 3.36 -12.80 -14.85
C ALA A 185 3.31 -13.69 -13.60
N SER A 186 4.40 -13.73 -12.81
CA SER A 186 4.44 -14.49 -11.55
C SER A 186 3.51 -13.91 -10.49
N LEU A 187 3.41 -12.58 -10.36
CA LEU A 187 2.52 -11.92 -9.39
C LEU A 187 1.06 -12.26 -9.64
N SER A 188 0.59 -12.11 -10.89
CA SER A 188 -0.79 -12.44 -11.24
C SER A 188 -1.08 -13.93 -11.08
N LYS A 189 -0.12 -14.80 -11.44
CA LYS A 189 -0.18 -16.24 -11.20
C LYS A 189 -0.37 -16.56 -9.71
N ASP A 190 0.57 -16.12 -8.89
CA ASP A 190 0.65 -16.42 -7.46
C ASP A 190 -0.59 -15.91 -6.71
N TYR A 191 -1.09 -14.73 -7.12
CA TYR A 191 -2.32 -14.15 -6.60
C TYR A 191 -3.56 -14.96 -6.97
N THR A 192 -3.75 -15.33 -8.25
CA THR A 192 -4.91 -16.15 -8.65
C THR A 192 -4.92 -17.52 -7.97
N GLU A 193 -3.77 -18.21 -7.87
CA GLU A 193 -3.70 -19.50 -7.16
C GLU A 193 -4.18 -19.36 -5.71
N ALA A 194 -3.70 -18.33 -4.99
CA ALA A 194 -4.06 -18.09 -3.60
C ALA A 194 -5.54 -17.68 -3.44
N VAL A 195 -6.04 -16.77 -4.28
CA VAL A 195 -7.43 -16.28 -4.23
C VAL A 195 -8.43 -17.37 -4.60
N VAL A 196 -8.19 -18.15 -5.66
CA VAL A 196 -9.09 -19.25 -6.04
C VAL A 196 -9.06 -20.37 -5.00
N LYS A 197 -7.91 -20.64 -4.37
CA LYS A 197 -7.81 -21.58 -3.23
C LYS A 197 -8.65 -21.13 -2.04
N GLU A 198 -8.53 -19.88 -1.59
CA GLU A 198 -9.32 -19.37 -0.46
C GLU A 198 -10.82 -19.25 -0.82
N ALA A 199 -11.16 -18.82 -2.04
CA ALA A 199 -12.54 -18.72 -2.48
C ALA A 199 -13.23 -20.09 -2.68
N LYS A 200 -12.47 -21.16 -2.97
CA LYS A 200 -12.95 -22.54 -2.85
C LYS A 200 -13.15 -22.94 -1.39
N ARG A 201 -12.19 -22.66 -0.51
CA ARG A 201 -12.29 -22.98 0.93
C ARG A 201 -13.52 -22.31 1.55
N LEU A 202 -13.85 -21.10 1.13
CA LEU A 202 -15.02 -20.31 1.56
C LEU A 202 -16.32 -20.67 0.83
N GLU A 203 -16.32 -21.69 -0.04
CA GLU A 203 -17.48 -22.11 -0.84
C GLU A 203 -18.09 -20.98 -1.70
N ILE A 204 -17.29 -19.99 -2.10
CA ILE A 204 -17.68 -18.97 -3.09
C ILE A 204 -17.60 -19.58 -4.49
N LEU A 205 -16.57 -20.40 -4.73
CA LEU A 205 -16.32 -21.11 -5.98
C LEU A 205 -16.56 -22.62 -5.83
N LYS A 206 -16.99 -23.26 -6.92
CA LYS A 206 -17.14 -24.72 -6.96
C LYS A 206 -15.79 -25.41 -6.77
N ALA A 207 -15.78 -26.60 -6.17
CA ALA A 207 -14.55 -27.33 -5.86
C ALA A 207 -13.71 -27.68 -7.12
N ASP A 208 -14.36 -27.81 -8.27
CA ASP A 208 -13.77 -28.05 -9.60
C ASP A 208 -13.36 -26.75 -10.34
N ALA A 209 -13.67 -25.56 -9.79
CA ALA A 209 -13.31 -24.27 -10.38
C ALA A 209 -11.81 -24.20 -10.67
N ASP A 210 -11.43 -24.10 -11.93
CA ASP A 210 -10.03 -24.25 -12.33
C ASP A 210 -9.42 -22.84 -12.45
N PRO A 211 -8.46 -22.41 -11.59
CA PRO A 211 -7.79 -21.11 -11.76
C PRO A 211 -7.19 -20.99 -13.17
N ASN A 212 -6.77 -22.14 -13.67
CA ASN A 212 -6.19 -22.47 -14.96
C ASN A 212 -7.13 -22.25 -16.15
N LYS A 213 -8.40 -21.87 -15.93
CA LYS A 213 -9.39 -21.60 -16.99
C LYS A 213 -10.12 -20.30 -16.69
N VAL A 214 -9.95 -19.31 -17.58
CA VAL A 214 -10.85 -18.15 -17.59
C VAL A 214 -12.21 -18.60 -18.11
N SER A 215 -13.27 -18.31 -17.38
CA SER A 215 -14.63 -18.47 -17.85
C SER A 215 -15.49 -17.29 -17.40
N GLY A 216 -16.29 -16.77 -18.32
CA GLY A 216 -17.10 -15.56 -18.09
C GLY A 216 -16.44 -14.24 -18.44
N VAL A 217 -15.23 -14.26 -19.02
CA VAL A 217 -14.69 -13.13 -19.78
C VAL A 217 -14.09 -13.66 -21.09
N GLU A 218 -14.38 -12.98 -22.19
CA GLU A 218 -13.88 -13.25 -23.53
C GLU A 218 -13.36 -11.93 -24.11
N PHE A 219 -12.16 -11.96 -24.72
CA PHE A 219 -11.55 -10.80 -25.37
C PHE A 219 -11.41 -11.07 -26.86
N LYS A 220 -11.64 -10.04 -27.67
CA LYS A 220 -11.44 -10.05 -29.12
C LYS A 220 -10.74 -8.76 -29.55
N SER A 221 -9.81 -8.84 -30.49
CA SER A 221 -9.11 -7.66 -31.02
C SER A 221 -9.11 -7.68 -32.55
N GLU A 222 -9.30 -6.51 -33.16
CA GLU A 222 -9.49 -6.36 -34.60
C GLU A 222 -8.73 -5.14 -35.13
N GLY A 223 -8.11 -5.25 -36.30
CA GLY A 223 -7.52 -4.10 -37.02
C GLY A 223 -6.39 -3.36 -36.28
N ILE A 224 -5.74 -4.04 -35.33
CA ILE A 224 -4.69 -3.52 -34.46
C ILE A 224 -3.48 -3.04 -35.28
N LYS A 225 -2.99 -1.81 -35.02
CA LYS A 225 -1.73 -1.31 -35.60
C LYS A 225 -0.94 -0.44 -34.62
N PHE A 226 0.37 -0.55 -34.74
CA PHE A 226 1.34 0.33 -34.09
C PHE A 226 1.99 1.25 -35.12
N ASP A 227 2.32 2.47 -34.71
CA ASP A 227 3.22 3.37 -35.43
C ASP A 227 4.66 3.11 -34.96
N GLU A 228 5.44 2.46 -35.82
CA GLU A 228 6.85 2.14 -35.57
C GLU A 228 7.74 3.39 -35.57
N ALA A 229 7.39 4.42 -36.36
CA ALA A 229 8.16 5.66 -36.45
C ALA A 229 7.94 6.58 -35.24
N ALA A 230 6.80 6.45 -34.57
CA ALA A 230 6.50 7.13 -33.31
C ALA A 230 6.96 6.36 -32.06
N ALA A 231 7.47 5.13 -32.19
CA ALA A 231 7.91 4.32 -31.06
C ALA A 231 9.04 4.99 -30.26
N GLU A 232 8.83 5.15 -28.96
CA GLU A 232 9.67 6.00 -28.11
C GLU A 232 10.61 5.13 -27.27
N LYS A 233 11.85 4.95 -27.74
CA LYS A 233 12.91 4.30 -26.96
C LYS A 233 13.38 5.26 -25.87
N ILE A 234 13.10 4.92 -24.61
CA ILE A 234 13.48 5.72 -23.43
C ILE A 234 14.95 5.45 -23.07
N ASN A 235 15.32 4.16 -23.03
CA ASN A 235 16.67 3.66 -22.81
C ASN A 235 16.76 2.21 -23.33
N ASP A 236 17.85 1.50 -23.07
CA ASP A 236 18.03 0.12 -23.53
C ASP A 236 17.12 -0.91 -22.83
N LYS A 237 16.48 -0.54 -21.71
CA LYS A 237 15.55 -1.38 -20.95
C LYS A 237 14.07 -1.05 -21.15
N LEU A 238 13.70 0.09 -21.76
CA LEU A 238 12.32 0.55 -21.88
C LEU A 238 12.04 1.20 -23.23
N THR A 239 10.98 0.73 -23.91
CA THR A 239 10.43 1.35 -25.12
C THR A 239 8.91 1.48 -24.99
N ILE A 240 8.36 2.62 -25.40
CA ILE A 240 6.92 2.89 -25.43
C ILE A 240 6.41 2.79 -26.87
N ASN A 241 5.84 1.63 -27.21
CA ASN A 241 5.24 1.33 -28.51
C ASN A 241 3.95 2.12 -28.67
N LYS A 242 3.72 2.76 -29.82
CA LYS A 242 2.59 3.67 -30.02
C LYS A 242 1.46 2.98 -30.79
N LEU A 243 0.45 2.51 -30.07
CA LEU A 243 -0.77 1.92 -30.65
C LEU A 243 -1.64 3.04 -31.25
N THR A 244 -1.99 2.94 -32.54
CA THR A 244 -2.69 4.00 -33.30
C THR A 244 -4.05 3.59 -33.82
N GLU A 245 -4.24 2.31 -34.18
CA GLU A 245 -5.50 1.79 -34.70
C GLU A 245 -5.89 0.48 -34.01
N GLY A 246 -7.19 0.19 -34.04
CA GLY A 246 -7.74 -1.11 -33.67
C GLY A 246 -9.05 -1.03 -32.90
N LYS A 247 -9.59 -2.21 -32.56
CA LYS A 247 -10.70 -2.38 -31.63
C LYS A 247 -10.37 -3.47 -30.64
N ILE A 248 -10.79 -3.29 -29.39
CA ILE A 248 -10.76 -4.32 -28.35
C ILE A 248 -12.19 -4.47 -27.83
N THR A 249 -12.77 -5.65 -28.03
CA THR A 249 -14.10 -6.02 -27.54
C THR A 249 -13.93 -6.94 -26.34
N VAL A 250 -14.62 -6.62 -25.24
CA VAL A 250 -14.66 -7.43 -24.01
C VAL A 250 -16.09 -7.90 -23.82
N THR A 251 -16.29 -9.21 -23.69
CA THR A 251 -17.60 -9.82 -23.42
C THR A 251 -17.55 -10.55 -22.08
N SER A 252 -18.30 -10.04 -21.11
CA SER A 252 -18.41 -10.59 -19.76
C SER A 252 -19.73 -11.34 -19.59
N ASP A 253 -19.65 -12.61 -19.19
CA ASP A 253 -20.79 -13.50 -18.98
C ASP A 253 -20.66 -14.19 -17.61
N ALA A 254 -21.21 -13.57 -16.58
CA ALA A 254 -21.09 -14.03 -15.22
C ALA A 254 -21.73 -15.41 -14.96
N LYS A 255 -22.56 -15.93 -15.88
CA LYS A 255 -23.13 -17.29 -15.80
C LYS A 255 -22.12 -18.39 -16.12
N LYS A 256 -21.02 -18.07 -16.82
CA LYS A 256 -19.91 -18.99 -17.09
C LYS A 256 -18.91 -19.08 -15.93
N ILE A 257 -18.99 -18.19 -14.93
CA ILE A 257 -18.09 -18.21 -13.76
C ILE A 257 -18.51 -19.40 -12.86
N PRO A 258 -17.58 -20.25 -12.37
CA PRO A 258 -17.90 -21.41 -11.54
C PRO A 258 -18.19 -21.03 -10.07
N LEU A 259 -19.17 -20.15 -9.89
CA LEU A 259 -19.74 -19.77 -8.59
C LEU A 259 -20.55 -20.92 -7.99
N THR A 260 -20.55 -21.09 -6.68
CA THR A 260 -21.44 -22.06 -6.02
C THR A 260 -22.90 -21.64 -6.10
N ASP A 261 -23.80 -22.61 -6.03
CA ASP A 261 -25.24 -22.36 -6.23
C ASP A 261 -25.82 -21.40 -5.16
N LYS A 262 -25.21 -21.34 -3.95
CA LYS A 262 -25.58 -20.36 -2.91
C LYS A 262 -25.22 -18.92 -3.29
N ILE A 263 -24.08 -18.70 -3.94
CA ILE A 263 -23.69 -17.39 -4.50
C ILE A 263 -24.59 -17.03 -5.68
N VAL A 264 -24.88 -17.99 -6.56
CA VAL A 264 -25.79 -17.78 -7.71
C VAL A 264 -27.18 -17.34 -7.25
N GLN A 265 -27.75 -18.02 -6.25
CA GLN A 265 -29.05 -17.68 -5.66
C GLN A 265 -29.05 -16.32 -4.93
N ALA A 266 -27.93 -15.91 -4.35
CA ALA A 266 -27.83 -14.63 -3.65
C ALA A 266 -27.62 -13.43 -4.59
N LEU A 267 -26.95 -13.63 -5.73
CA LEU A 267 -26.81 -12.60 -6.77
C LEU A 267 -28.09 -12.47 -7.63
N GLY A 268 -28.83 -13.56 -7.83
CA GLY A 268 -30.17 -13.56 -8.41
C GLY A 268 -30.25 -12.84 -9.77
N ALA A 269 -31.17 -11.88 -9.91
CA ALA A 269 -31.38 -11.12 -11.14
C ALA A 269 -30.12 -10.39 -11.66
N LYS A 270 -29.10 -10.11 -10.80
CA LYS A 270 -27.82 -9.53 -11.24
C LYS A 270 -26.99 -10.50 -12.08
N LEU A 271 -27.20 -11.81 -11.91
CA LEU A 271 -26.64 -12.86 -12.79
C LEU A 271 -27.51 -13.13 -14.02
N GLU A 272 -28.79 -12.74 -14.04
CA GLU A 272 -29.70 -13.10 -15.14
C GLU A 272 -29.47 -12.27 -16.41
N THR A 273 -28.86 -11.09 -16.30
CA THR A 273 -28.36 -10.33 -17.46
C THR A 273 -27.52 -11.23 -18.38
N GLY A 274 -27.77 -11.15 -19.69
CA GLY A 274 -26.99 -11.88 -20.68
C GLY A 274 -25.55 -11.33 -20.80
N PRO A 275 -24.71 -11.92 -21.67
CA PRO A 275 -23.33 -11.44 -21.88
C PRO A 275 -23.28 -9.94 -22.15
N GLN A 276 -22.58 -9.20 -21.29
CA GLN A 276 -22.36 -7.76 -21.42
C GLN A 276 -21.15 -7.55 -22.32
N THR A 277 -21.32 -6.85 -23.44
CA THR A 277 -20.25 -6.63 -24.42
C THR A 277 -19.94 -5.15 -24.54
N GLU A 278 -18.73 -4.75 -24.16
CA GLU A 278 -18.18 -3.42 -24.40
C GLU A 278 -17.16 -3.47 -25.54
N THR A 279 -16.93 -2.34 -26.22
CA THR A 279 -15.92 -2.26 -27.30
C THR A 279 -15.22 -0.91 -27.27
N LEU A 280 -13.91 -0.96 -27.04
CA LEU A 280 -13.00 0.18 -27.13
C LEU A 280 -12.50 0.31 -28.56
N ASP A 281 -12.94 1.36 -29.27
CA ASP A 281 -12.40 1.73 -30.59
C ASP A 281 -11.15 2.61 -30.38
N ILE A 282 -9.98 1.99 -30.55
CA ILE A 282 -8.67 2.64 -30.35
C ILE A 282 -8.49 3.77 -31.36
N THR A 283 -8.89 3.55 -32.61
CA THR A 283 -8.79 4.54 -33.69
C THR A 283 -9.62 5.80 -33.38
N ALA A 284 -10.79 5.64 -32.75
CA ALA A 284 -11.60 6.76 -32.27
C ALA A 284 -10.96 7.46 -31.05
N GLU A 285 -10.43 6.72 -30.08
CA GLU A 285 -9.82 7.32 -28.89
C GLU A 285 -8.51 8.04 -29.19
N VAL A 286 -7.66 7.51 -30.08
CA VAL A 286 -6.43 8.19 -30.55
C VAL A 286 -6.75 9.51 -31.24
N LYS A 287 -7.79 9.55 -32.08
CA LYS A 287 -8.31 10.80 -32.68
C LYS A 287 -8.83 11.79 -31.63
N LYS A 288 -9.50 11.30 -30.59
CA LYS A 288 -10.04 12.11 -29.48
C LYS A 288 -8.95 12.63 -28.52
N ARG A 289 -7.89 11.87 -28.28
CA ARG A 289 -6.72 12.26 -27.46
C ARG A 289 -5.74 13.16 -28.23
N GLY A 290 -5.74 13.10 -29.56
CA GLY A 290 -4.75 13.75 -30.40
C GLY A 290 -3.36 13.11 -30.34
N LYS A 291 -3.21 11.97 -29.65
CA LYS A 291 -1.96 11.21 -29.53
C LYS A 291 -2.20 9.69 -29.44
N PRO A 292 -1.28 8.85 -29.93
CA PRO A 292 -1.32 7.39 -29.80
C PRO A 292 -1.39 6.91 -28.35
N ILE A 293 -1.78 5.66 -28.13
CA ILE A 293 -1.73 5.02 -26.81
C ILE A 293 -0.36 4.35 -26.65
N GLY A 294 0.39 4.74 -25.62
CA GLY A 294 1.67 4.11 -25.28
C GLY A 294 1.48 2.76 -24.59
N ILE A 295 2.03 1.70 -25.18
CA ILE A 295 2.19 0.37 -24.54
C ILE A 295 3.67 0.18 -24.23
N ALA A 296 4.00 0.10 -22.95
CA ALA A 296 5.37 -0.09 -22.51
C ALA A 296 5.79 -1.56 -22.68
N THR A 297 7.00 -1.73 -23.18
CA THR A 297 7.71 -3.01 -23.19
C THR A 297 9.08 -2.82 -22.59
N ILE A 298 9.50 -3.76 -21.76
CA ILE A 298 10.79 -3.75 -21.07
C ILE A 298 11.68 -4.90 -21.52
N ASN A 299 13.00 -4.69 -21.46
CA ASN A 299 13.99 -5.73 -21.71
C ASN A 299 14.37 -6.42 -20.39
N VAL A 300 14.25 -7.74 -20.35
CA VAL A 300 14.67 -8.61 -19.24
C VAL A 300 15.56 -9.70 -19.83
N ASP A 301 16.80 -9.78 -19.32
CA ASP A 301 17.83 -10.73 -19.73
C ASP A 301 18.07 -10.88 -21.25
N GLY A 302 17.83 -9.79 -22.00
CA GLY A 302 18.02 -9.70 -23.45
C GLY A 302 16.72 -9.78 -24.25
N GLU A 303 15.65 -10.35 -23.71
CA GLU A 303 14.35 -10.47 -24.40
C GLU A 303 13.38 -9.34 -24.04
N TRP A 304 12.46 -8.99 -24.94
CA TRP A 304 11.46 -7.94 -24.72
C TRP A 304 10.10 -8.50 -24.29
N TYR A 305 9.51 -7.86 -23.28
CA TYR A 305 8.23 -8.22 -22.69
C TYR A 305 7.29 -7.01 -22.61
N PRO A 306 5.98 -7.12 -22.91
CA PRO A 306 5.00 -6.14 -22.48
C PRO A 306 4.97 -6.01 -20.95
N SER A 307 4.80 -4.79 -20.45
CA SER A 307 4.63 -4.52 -19.02
C SER A 307 3.36 -3.72 -18.78
N ALA A 308 2.47 -4.26 -17.97
CA ALA A 308 1.29 -3.57 -17.47
C ALA A 308 1.69 -2.42 -16.54
N PHE A 309 2.65 -2.61 -15.64
CA PHE A 309 3.04 -1.59 -14.66
C PHE A 309 3.70 -0.38 -15.33
N TYR A 310 4.66 -0.58 -16.23
CA TYR A 310 5.25 0.52 -17.01
C TYR A 310 4.24 1.14 -17.97
N THR A 311 3.22 0.41 -18.45
CA THR A 311 2.14 1.00 -19.26
C THR A 311 1.27 1.94 -18.43
N VAL A 312 0.87 1.55 -17.21
CA VAL A 312 0.13 2.41 -16.28
C VAL A 312 0.97 3.64 -15.87
N ALA A 313 2.25 3.46 -15.57
CA ALA A 313 3.14 4.57 -15.23
C ALA A 313 3.37 5.53 -16.41
N ASN A 314 3.50 5.00 -17.64
CA ASN A 314 3.57 5.84 -18.85
C ASN A 314 2.30 6.66 -19.02
N ILE A 315 1.12 6.07 -18.77
CA ILE A 315 -0.16 6.78 -18.83
C ILE A 315 -0.24 7.90 -17.79
N ALA A 316 0.23 7.67 -16.55
CA ALA A 316 0.26 8.69 -15.51
C ALA A 316 1.20 9.86 -15.85
N LEU A 317 2.42 9.58 -16.34
CA LEU A 317 3.34 10.60 -16.84
C LEU A 317 2.71 11.36 -18.04
N GLU A 318 2.00 10.66 -18.92
CA GLU A 318 1.28 11.23 -20.06
C GLU A 318 0.04 12.08 -19.72
N GLU A 319 -0.54 11.93 -18.51
CA GLU A 319 -1.63 12.80 -18.01
C GLU A 319 -1.07 14.08 -17.41
N GLU A 320 -0.01 13.99 -16.59
CA GLU A 320 0.65 15.14 -15.93
C GLU A 320 1.66 15.88 -16.84
N ASN A 321 1.78 15.48 -18.12
CA ASN A 321 2.72 16.03 -19.10
C ASN A 321 4.21 15.94 -18.66
N LEU A 322 4.52 14.90 -17.87
CA LEU A 322 5.86 14.53 -17.44
C LEU A 322 6.50 13.59 -18.47
N LYS A 323 7.80 13.31 -18.32
CA LYS A 323 8.56 12.38 -19.16
C LYS A 323 9.27 11.34 -18.30
N TRP A 324 9.54 10.18 -18.88
CA TRP A 324 10.47 9.23 -18.28
C TRP A 324 11.88 9.86 -18.16
N PRO A 325 12.57 9.70 -17.02
CA PRO A 325 13.96 10.10 -16.90
C PRO A 325 14.87 9.07 -17.59
N ALA A 326 16.02 9.50 -18.10
CA ALA A 326 16.95 8.62 -18.81
C ALA A 326 17.62 7.57 -17.90
N GLN A 327 17.73 7.87 -16.61
CA GLN A 327 18.27 7.01 -15.56
C GLN A 327 17.28 6.95 -14.39
N GLY A 328 17.14 5.77 -13.78
CA GLY A 328 16.33 5.56 -12.58
C GLY A 328 17.16 5.50 -11.30
N ILE A 329 16.48 5.30 -10.16
CA ILE A 329 17.10 4.98 -8.87
C ILE A 329 17.73 3.58 -8.95
N ALA A 330 18.93 3.40 -8.40
CA ALA A 330 19.58 2.10 -8.35
C ALA A 330 18.95 1.19 -7.26
N PRO A 331 18.72 -0.11 -7.51
CA PRO A 331 18.22 -1.04 -6.50
C PRO A 331 19.27 -1.24 -5.38
N ALA A 332 18.83 -1.28 -4.12
CA ALA A 332 19.68 -1.35 -2.94
C ALA A 332 19.15 -2.37 -1.92
N GLY A 333 18.97 -3.63 -2.34
CA GLY A 333 18.39 -4.68 -1.52
C GLY A 333 19.26 -5.12 -0.33
N ALA A 334 18.60 -5.63 0.71
CA ALA A 334 19.16 -6.01 1.98
C ALA A 334 19.77 -7.43 2.01
N ALA A 335 20.35 -7.82 3.15
CA ALA A 335 20.91 -9.15 3.37
C ALA A 335 19.87 -10.23 3.73
N SER A 336 18.69 -9.84 4.23
CA SER A 336 17.61 -10.75 4.59
C SER A 336 16.24 -10.06 4.50
N ALA A 337 15.15 -10.84 4.52
CA ALA A 337 13.78 -10.32 4.57
C ALA A 337 13.53 -9.38 5.78
N GLY A 338 14.11 -9.71 6.95
CA GLY A 338 14.02 -8.87 8.15
C GLY A 338 14.82 -7.57 8.02
N ASP A 339 16.01 -7.63 7.41
CA ASP A 339 16.82 -6.43 7.13
C ASP A 339 16.16 -5.52 6.08
N ALA A 340 15.44 -6.09 5.11
CA ALA A 340 14.67 -5.32 4.11
C ALA A 340 13.52 -4.56 4.76
N ALA A 341 12.74 -5.23 5.62
CA ALA A 341 11.69 -4.61 6.42
C ALA A 341 12.25 -3.50 7.33
N LYS A 342 13.37 -3.78 8.02
CA LYS A 342 14.07 -2.81 8.87
C LYS A 342 14.52 -1.57 8.11
N GLN A 343 15.19 -1.74 6.97
CA GLN A 343 15.71 -0.61 6.20
C GLN A 343 14.61 0.25 5.57
N ILE A 344 13.44 -0.32 5.23
CA ILE A 344 12.26 0.47 4.84
C ILE A 344 11.71 1.29 6.01
N VAL A 345 11.64 0.72 7.23
CA VAL A 345 11.23 1.48 8.42
C VAL A 345 12.20 2.63 8.69
N GLU A 346 13.51 2.37 8.66
CA GLU A 346 14.54 3.42 8.80
C GLU A 346 14.38 4.52 7.73
N ALA A 347 14.31 4.14 6.45
CA ALA A 347 14.15 5.09 5.35
C ALA A 347 12.85 5.92 5.47
N SER A 348 11.76 5.31 5.94
CA SER A 348 10.47 5.98 6.13
C SER A 348 10.52 6.98 7.28
N LEU A 349 11.18 6.65 8.40
CA LEU A 349 11.39 7.58 9.52
C LEU A 349 12.34 8.73 9.14
N GLU A 350 13.35 8.46 8.30
CA GLU A 350 14.27 9.44 7.73
C GLU A 350 13.61 10.40 6.71
N GLY A 351 12.41 10.09 6.20
CA GLY A 351 11.81 10.79 5.05
C GLY A 351 12.52 10.49 3.72
N ASN A 352 13.34 9.43 3.67
CA ASN A 352 14.23 9.09 2.57
C ASN A 352 13.50 8.25 1.51
N ILE A 353 12.63 8.90 0.74
CA ILE A 353 11.82 8.26 -0.32
C ILE A 353 12.68 7.59 -1.40
N GLU A 354 13.88 8.10 -1.67
CA GLU A 354 14.83 7.47 -2.62
C GLU A 354 15.26 6.08 -2.12
N LYS A 355 15.68 5.97 -0.85
CA LYS A 355 16.03 4.69 -0.21
C LYS A 355 14.82 3.75 -0.11
N VAL A 356 13.61 4.28 0.14
CA VAL A 356 12.37 3.47 0.09
C VAL A 356 12.16 2.85 -1.29
N ILE A 357 12.29 3.62 -2.38
CA ILE A 357 12.13 3.12 -3.76
C ILE A 357 13.25 2.14 -4.13
N ALA A 358 14.49 2.38 -3.69
CA ALA A 358 15.63 1.49 -3.89
C ALA A 358 15.48 0.12 -3.20
N LEU A 359 14.69 0.05 -2.12
CA LEU A 359 14.41 -1.18 -1.35
C LEU A 359 13.22 -1.99 -1.88
N LEU A 360 12.55 -1.55 -2.94
CA LEU A 360 11.51 -2.32 -3.64
C LEU A 360 12.14 -3.29 -4.66
N PRO A 361 11.50 -4.42 -5.01
CA PRO A 361 12.12 -5.43 -5.86
C PRO A 361 12.30 -4.89 -7.29
N PRO A 362 13.48 -4.99 -7.91
CA PRO A 362 13.74 -4.38 -9.21
C PRO A 362 13.04 -5.09 -10.38
N ASP A 363 12.59 -6.32 -10.17
CA ASP A 363 11.80 -7.12 -11.11
C ASP A 363 10.31 -6.74 -11.08
N GLU A 364 9.72 -6.62 -9.89
CA GLU A 364 8.32 -6.19 -9.66
C GLU A 364 8.14 -4.67 -9.77
N MET A 365 8.87 -3.92 -8.94
CA MET A 365 8.75 -2.46 -8.76
C MET A 365 9.82 -1.66 -9.51
N GLY A 366 10.54 -2.29 -10.46
CA GLY A 366 11.50 -1.59 -11.33
C GLY A 366 10.90 -0.36 -12.03
N VAL A 367 9.57 -0.34 -12.24
CA VAL A 367 8.82 0.83 -12.74
C VAL A 367 8.95 2.07 -11.85
N LEU A 368 8.92 1.90 -10.52
CA LEU A 368 9.04 3.02 -9.56
C LEU A 368 10.49 3.47 -9.44
N GLN A 369 11.45 2.56 -9.62
CA GLN A 369 12.87 2.90 -9.72
C GLN A 369 13.16 3.67 -11.01
N ALA A 370 12.62 3.24 -12.15
CA ALA A 370 12.73 3.90 -13.44
C ALA A 370 12.05 5.29 -13.47
N ALA A 371 10.87 5.44 -12.85
CA ALA A 371 10.22 6.74 -12.68
C ALA A 371 10.80 7.57 -11.50
N GLY A 372 11.71 6.99 -10.72
CA GLY A 372 12.14 7.46 -9.40
C GLY A 372 12.48 8.95 -9.30
N PRO A 373 13.38 9.50 -10.14
CA PRO A 373 13.73 10.92 -10.13
C PRO A 373 12.51 11.85 -10.30
N VAL A 374 11.53 11.47 -11.11
CA VAL A 374 10.30 12.26 -11.33
C VAL A 374 9.36 12.14 -10.14
N ILE A 375 9.27 10.96 -9.52
CA ILE A 375 8.51 10.78 -8.27
C ILE A 375 9.11 11.66 -7.16
N LEU A 376 10.44 11.70 -7.04
CA LEU A 376 11.14 12.54 -6.05
C LEU A 376 10.97 14.05 -6.34
N GLU A 377 10.94 14.47 -7.60
CA GLU A 377 10.65 15.86 -7.99
C GLU A 377 9.22 16.26 -7.61
N GLN A 378 8.22 15.40 -7.87
CA GLN A 378 6.80 15.69 -7.57
C GLN A 378 6.46 15.59 -6.07
N VAL A 379 7.06 14.65 -5.34
CA VAL A 379 6.89 14.53 -3.87
C VAL A 379 7.66 15.62 -3.13
N GLY A 380 8.80 16.06 -3.67
CA GLY A 380 9.70 17.01 -3.04
C GLY A 380 10.34 16.47 -1.76
N LYS A 381 10.80 17.37 -0.89
CA LYS A 381 11.47 16.99 0.36
C LYS A 381 10.45 16.62 1.45
N VAL A 382 10.32 15.33 1.70
CA VAL A 382 9.68 14.82 2.93
C VAL A 382 10.59 15.11 4.14
N PRO A 383 10.08 15.70 5.24
CA PRO A 383 10.84 15.86 6.47
C PRO A 383 10.95 14.52 7.21
N ALA A 384 12.09 14.27 7.86
CA ALA A 384 12.23 13.17 8.80
C ALA A 384 11.24 13.33 9.96
N THR A 385 10.71 12.22 10.47
CA THR A 385 9.67 12.20 11.52
C THR A 385 10.18 12.65 12.91
N GLY A 386 11.49 12.81 13.07
CA GLY A 386 12.14 13.04 14.37
C GLY A 386 12.31 11.77 15.23
N ALA A 387 11.67 10.66 14.84
CA ALA A 387 11.75 9.38 15.54
C ALA A 387 12.89 8.49 15.01
N LYS A 388 13.41 7.60 15.86
CA LYS A 388 14.50 6.66 15.56
C LYS A 388 14.09 5.21 15.93
N LEU A 389 14.04 4.31 14.96
CA LEU A 389 15.12 3.35 14.73
C LEU A 389 15.93 2.68 15.88
N ILE A 390 15.42 2.33 17.07
CA ILE A 390 16.30 1.71 18.10
C ILE A 390 16.47 0.20 17.90
N ALA A 391 15.38 -0.52 17.65
CA ALA A 391 15.41 -1.95 17.36
C ALA A 391 14.21 -2.36 16.49
N LEU A 392 14.44 -3.29 15.56
CA LEU A 392 13.39 -4.10 14.95
C LEU A 392 13.88 -5.55 14.91
N GLU A 393 13.11 -6.44 15.53
CA GLU A 393 13.21 -7.89 15.40
C GLU A 393 11.95 -8.37 14.67
N THR A 394 12.12 -9.27 13.70
CA THR A 394 11.01 -9.81 12.91
C THR A 394 10.97 -11.32 12.97
N ASP A 395 9.78 -11.89 13.18
CA ASP A 395 9.53 -13.30 12.90
C ASP A 395 9.19 -13.44 11.41
N VAL A 396 9.96 -14.28 10.72
CA VAL A 396 9.92 -14.45 9.26
C VAL A 396 9.33 -15.81 8.92
N LYS A 397 8.29 -15.84 8.06
CA LYS A 397 7.65 -17.07 7.56
C LYS A 397 7.59 -17.07 6.03
N ASP A 398 7.62 -18.26 5.42
CA ASP A 398 7.39 -18.42 3.99
C ASP A 398 5.93 -18.19 3.61
N VAL A 399 5.70 -17.47 2.50
CA VAL A 399 4.40 -17.17 1.90
C VAL A 399 4.47 -17.31 0.37
N THR A 400 3.35 -17.14 -0.35
CA THR A 400 3.33 -17.36 -1.80
C THR A 400 4.26 -16.39 -2.54
N GLY A 401 5.37 -16.91 -3.06
CA GLY A 401 6.38 -16.16 -3.80
C GLY A 401 7.12 -15.10 -2.98
N GLY A 402 7.35 -15.34 -1.68
CA GLY A 402 8.15 -14.46 -0.83
C GLY A 402 8.26 -14.94 0.62
N LYS A 403 8.87 -14.12 1.48
CA LYS A 403 8.88 -14.32 2.94
C LYS A 403 8.21 -13.14 3.63
N GLN A 404 7.21 -13.39 4.47
CA GLN A 404 6.58 -12.34 5.27
C GLN A 404 7.41 -12.12 6.55
N ALA A 405 7.95 -10.91 6.72
CA ALA A 405 8.60 -10.45 7.93
C ALA A 405 7.58 -9.68 8.80
N THR A 406 7.19 -10.28 9.93
CA THR A 406 6.20 -9.73 10.87
C THR A 406 6.88 -9.19 12.12
N ILE A 407 6.33 -8.15 12.74
CA ILE A 407 6.96 -7.51 13.91
C ILE A 407 6.93 -8.49 15.10
N LYS A 408 8.12 -8.80 15.63
CA LYS A 408 8.33 -9.51 16.90
C LYS A 408 8.59 -8.52 18.04
N LYS A 409 9.49 -7.56 17.79
CA LYS A 409 9.79 -6.44 18.66
C LYS A 409 10.16 -5.21 17.83
N LEU A 410 9.65 -4.05 18.19
CA LEU A 410 9.93 -2.77 17.58
C LEU A 410 10.12 -1.73 18.70
N THR A 411 11.32 -1.18 18.84
CA THR A 411 11.64 -0.10 19.77
C THR A 411 11.88 1.18 18.97
N ILE A 412 11.03 2.19 19.18
CA ILE A 412 11.17 3.53 18.58
C ILE A 412 11.45 4.55 19.69
N GLU A 413 12.40 5.46 19.47
CA GLU A 413 12.65 6.64 20.31
C GLU A 413 12.12 7.88 19.58
N ALA A 414 11.18 8.60 20.19
CA ALA A 414 10.59 9.83 19.66
C ALA A 414 10.42 10.86 20.78
N GLU A 415 10.78 12.12 20.52
CA GLU A 415 10.73 13.24 21.49
C GLU A 415 11.50 12.98 22.82
N GLY A 416 12.39 11.98 22.85
CA GLY A 416 13.12 11.54 24.05
C GLY A 416 12.45 10.40 24.83
N SER A 417 11.19 10.07 24.50
CA SER A 417 10.47 8.91 25.02
C SER A 417 10.72 7.66 24.16
N LYS A 418 10.69 6.49 24.78
CA LYS A 418 10.74 5.19 24.09
C LYS A 418 9.37 4.52 24.06
N PHE A 419 9.09 3.91 22.92
CA PHE A 419 7.89 3.18 22.59
C PHE A 419 8.32 1.78 22.17
N ASP A 420 8.05 0.79 23.02
CA ASP A 420 8.38 -0.61 22.80
C ASP A 420 7.10 -1.38 22.43
N ILE A 421 7.01 -1.83 21.18
CA ILE A 421 5.95 -2.73 20.72
C ILE A 421 6.55 -4.13 20.67
N SER A 422 5.96 -5.08 21.37
CA SER A 422 6.37 -6.49 21.34
C SER A 422 5.19 -7.42 21.08
N ARG A 423 5.48 -8.56 20.47
CA ARG A 423 4.49 -9.55 20.06
C ARG A 423 4.83 -10.90 20.69
N SER A 424 3.83 -11.54 21.30
CA SER A 424 3.94 -12.88 21.86
C SER A 424 2.73 -13.70 21.43
N GLY A 425 2.90 -14.49 20.36
CA GLY A 425 1.82 -15.23 19.73
C GLY A 425 0.78 -14.32 19.06
N ASP A 426 -0.44 -14.34 19.60
CA ASP A 426 -1.61 -13.56 19.18
C ASP A 426 -1.90 -12.37 20.11
N CYS A 427 -0.96 -12.04 21.00
CA CYS A 427 -0.98 -10.83 21.82
C CYS A 427 0.10 -9.83 21.41
N TYR A 428 -0.26 -8.55 21.38
CA TYR A 428 0.66 -7.42 21.29
C TYR A 428 0.71 -6.69 22.63
N THR A 429 1.89 -6.22 23.00
CA THR A 429 2.14 -5.36 24.16
C THR A 429 2.80 -4.08 23.68
N VAL A 430 2.24 -2.93 24.05
CA VAL A 430 2.76 -1.60 23.77
C VAL A 430 3.16 -0.95 25.09
N GLU A 431 4.45 -0.65 25.25
CA GLU A 431 5.00 -0.02 26.44
C GLU A 431 5.48 1.40 26.11
N ALA A 432 4.98 2.38 26.85
CA ALA A 432 5.31 3.79 26.68
C ALA A 432 5.24 4.51 28.04
N GLU A 433 6.23 5.36 28.34
CA GLU A 433 6.30 6.12 29.60
C GLU A 433 6.20 5.27 30.89
N GLY A 434 6.63 4.01 30.85
CA GLY A 434 6.49 3.06 31.97
C GLY A 434 5.07 2.51 32.19
N LYS A 435 4.14 2.77 31.27
CA LYS A 435 2.81 2.13 31.20
C LYS A 435 2.88 1.02 30.15
N SER A 436 2.43 -0.19 30.50
CA SER A 436 2.30 -1.31 29.58
C SER A 436 0.82 -1.55 29.27
N GLN A 437 0.45 -1.56 27.99
CA GLN A 437 -0.88 -1.93 27.51
C GLN A 437 -0.77 -3.20 26.68
N LYS A 438 -1.64 -4.18 26.96
CA LYS A 438 -1.68 -5.46 26.24
C LYS A 438 -3.01 -5.60 25.52
N LEU A 439 -2.98 -6.20 24.33
CA LEU A 439 -4.14 -6.55 23.53
C LEU A 439 -3.92 -7.94 22.91
N CYS A 440 -4.82 -8.88 23.21
CA CYS A 440 -4.84 -10.26 22.72
C CYS A 440 -6.03 -10.54 21.81
N ALA A 441 -5.92 -11.56 20.95
CA ALA A 441 -6.97 -11.96 20.02
C ALA A 441 -8.35 -12.20 20.66
N ASN A 442 -8.39 -12.75 21.87
CA ASN A 442 -9.63 -13.02 22.61
C ASN A 442 -10.30 -11.77 23.21
N GLU A 443 -9.60 -10.64 23.27
CA GLU A 443 -10.10 -9.39 23.88
C GLU A 443 -10.78 -8.48 22.83
N ILE A 444 -10.57 -8.74 21.53
CA ILE A 444 -11.14 -7.96 20.43
C ILE A 444 -12.66 -7.99 20.44
N THR A 445 -13.27 -9.16 20.67
CA THR A 445 -14.73 -9.31 20.66
C THR A 445 -15.40 -8.47 21.74
N GLU A 446 -14.76 -8.35 22.91
CA GLU A 446 -15.25 -7.48 24.00
C GLU A 446 -15.10 -6.00 23.62
N LEU A 447 -13.96 -5.60 23.04
CA LEU A 447 -13.74 -4.23 22.56
C LEU A 447 -14.72 -3.83 21.45
N VAL A 448 -15.02 -4.72 20.51
CA VAL A 448 -16.00 -4.49 19.44
C VAL A 448 -17.41 -4.33 20.01
N GLN A 449 -17.79 -5.11 21.03
CA GLN A 449 -19.07 -4.93 21.74
C GLN A 449 -19.13 -3.64 22.55
N GLN A 450 -18.01 -3.21 23.15
CA GLN A 450 -17.94 -1.97 23.93
C GLN A 450 -17.96 -0.70 23.05
N GLN A 451 -17.30 -0.72 21.89
CA GLN A 451 -17.19 0.44 21.00
C GLN A 451 -18.25 0.49 19.89
N GLY A 452 -18.71 -0.66 19.40
CA GLY A 452 -19.66 -0.76 18.29
C GLY A 452 -21.12 -0.48 18.64
N GLY A 453 -21.44 -0.33 19.92
CA GLY A 453 -22.81 -0.18 20.41
C GLY A 453 -23.62 -1.48 20.34
N LYS A 454 -24.93 -1.37 20.58
CA LYS A 454 -25.85 -2.53 20.63
C LYS A 454 -26.33 -2.98 19.25
N ASP A 455 -25.96 -2.25 18.20
CA ASP A 455 -26.57 -2.35 16.87
C ASP A 455 -25.78 -3.26 15.91
N ILE A 456 -24.59 -3.73 16.30
CA ILE A 456 -23.83 -4.75 15.55
C ILE A 456 -24.41 -6.15 15.86
N PRO A 457 -24.85 -6.93 14.86
CA PRO A 457 -25.31 -8.30 15.08
C PRO A 457 -24.19 -9.20 15.67
N ALA A 458 -24.53 -10.06 16.62
CA ALA A 458 -23.55 -10.93 17.29
C ALA A 458 -22.72 -11.78 16.30
N ALA A 459 -23.34 -12.28 15.22
CA ALA A 459 -22.64 -13.01 14.17
C ALA A 459 -21.54 -12.17 13.48
N ALA A 460 -21.75 -10.86 13.31
CA ALA A 460 -20.74 -9.95 12.76
C ALA A 460 -19.61 -9.70 13.78
N VAL A 461 -19.91 -9.60 15.08
CA VAL A 461 -18.88 -9.53 16.14
C VAL A 461 -17.98 -10.76 16.12
N ASP A 462 -18.57 -11.96 16.02
CA ASP A 462 -17.84 -13.22 15.95
C ASP A 462 -16.93 -13.32 14.71
N VAL A 463 -17.39 -12.80 13.56
CA VAL A 463 -16.60 -12.69 12.33
C VAL A 463 -15.43 -11.72 12.51
N ILE A 464 -15.67 -10.51 13.02
CA ILE A 464 -14.62 -9.51 13.29
C ILE A 464 -13.58 -10.09 14.26
N GLY A 465 -14.02 -10.78 15.32
CA GLY A 465 -13.16 -11.46 16.28
C GLY A 465 -12.25 -12.51 15.64
N ARG A 466 -12.78 -13.39 14.78
CA ARG A 466 -11.96 -14.37 14.03
C ARG A 466 -10.96 -13.71 13.10
N ILE A 467 -11.40 -12.73 12.30
CA ILE A 467 -10.53 -12.03 11.33
C ILE A 467 -9.39 -11.32 12.06
N ALA A 468 -9.69 -10.48 13.04
CA ALA A 468 -8.69 -9.68 13.73
C ALA A 468 -7.81 -10.53 14.66
N GLY A 469 -8.35 -11.63 15.21
CA GLY A 469 -7.56 -12.65 15.92
C GLY A 469 -6.59 -13.38 15.00
N GLN A 470 -7.02 -13.76 13.78
CA GLN A 470 -6.12 -14.32 12.77
C GLN A 470 -5.06 -13.31 12.33
N VAL A 471 -5.40 -12.02 12.15
CA VAL A 471 -4.41 -10.95 11.87
C VAL A 471 -3.39 -10.81 12.99
N MET A 472 -3.78 -10.87 14.27
CA MET A 472 -2.81 -10.84 15.37
C MET A 472 -1.97 -12.12 15.48
N LYS A 473 -2.53 -13.28 15.12
CA LYS A 473 -1.87 -14.59 15.14
C LYS A 473 -0.94 -14.85 13.93
N ASP A 474 -1.25 -14.34 12.74
CA ASP A 474 -0.35 -14.37 11.59
C ASP A 474 0.69 -13.25 11.71
N GLY A 475 0.26 -12.07 12.15
CA GLY A 475 1.07 -10.86 12.32
C GLY A 475 0.90 -9.89 11.16
N VAL A 476 0.84 -8.59 11.47
CA VAL A 476 1.00 -7.55 10.47
C VAL A 476 2.49 -7.41 10.15
N GLY A 477 2.82 -7.39 8.86
CA GLY A 477 4.19 -7.45 8.38
C GLY A 477 4.26 -7.35 6.86
N VAL A 478 5.47 -7.11 6.36
CA VAL A 478 5.72 -6.92 4.93
C VAL A 478 6.22 -8.21 4.28
N VAL A 479 5.88 -8.45 3.01
CA VAL A 479 6.44 -9.55 2.23
C VAL A 479 7.68 -9.06 1.51
N ALA A 480 8.80 -9.77 1.71
CA ALA A 480 10.03 -9.54 0.99
C ALA A 480 10.28 -10.65 -0.05
N THR A 481 10.90 -10.29 -1.16
CA THR A 481 11.35 -11.19 -2.23
C THR A 481 12.87 -11.13 -2.37
N GLU A 482 13.46 -12.18 -2.95
CA GLU A 482 14.90 -12.26 -3.22
C GLU A 482 15.16 -12.12 -4.72
N VAL A 483 16.00 -11.16 -5.10
CA VAL A 483 16.44 -10.90 -6.48
C VAL A 483 17.95 -10.70 -6.44
N ASP A 484 18.69 -11.40 -7.31
CA ASP A 484 20.17 -11.37 -7.37
C ASP A 484 20.88 -11.57 -6.01
N GLY A 485 20.30 -12.41 -5.13
CA GLY A 485 20.83 -12.67 -3.78
C GLY A 485 20.68 -11.49 -2.81
N LYS A 486 19.72 -10.59 -3.07
CA LYS A 486 19.36 -9.43 -2.25
C LYS A 486 17.87 -9.41 -1.95
N TRP A 487 17.52 -8.97 -0.74
CA TRP A 487 16.15 -8.96 -0.24
C TRP A 487 15.50 -7.59 -0.35
N TYR A 488 14.32 -7.54 -0.95
CA TYR A 488 13.56 -6.32 -1.25
C TYR A 488 12.13 -6.45 -0.75
N VAL A 489 11.48 -5.35 -0.35
CA VAL A 489 10.09 -5.38 0.16
C VAL A 489 9.10 -5.20 -0.98
N SER A 490 8.36 -6.25 -1.33
CA SER A 490 7.31 -6.25 -2.35
C SER A 490 6.04 -5.57 -1.82
N PRO A 491 5.64 -4.39 -2.34
CA PRO A 491 4.39 -3.75 -1.93
C PRO A 491 3.16 -4.54 -2.40
N ILE A 492 3.21 -5.16 -3.59
CA ILE A 492 2.05 -5.91 -4.14
C ILE A 492 1.82 -7.19 -3.34
N ARG A 493 2.87 -7.98 -3.07
CA ARG A 493 2.74 -9.21 -2.26
C ARG A 493 2.41 -8.89 -0.80
N THR A 494 2.88 -7.74 -0.27
CA THR A 494 2.46 -7.26 1.06
C THR A 494 0.95 -7.00 1.11
N TYR A 495 0.42 -6.26 0.14
CA TYR A 495 -1.02 -5.97 0.06
C TYR A 495 -1.86 -7.24 -0.12
N TYR A 496 -1.44 -8.14 -1.01
CA TYR A 496 -2.15 -9.40 -1.25
C TYR A 496 -2.07 -10.38 -0.07
N GLU A 497 -0.92 -10.52 0.61
CA GLU A 497 -0.80 -11.40 1.78
C GLU A 497 -1.61 -10.88 2.98
N LEU A 498 -1.75 -9.55 3.14
CA LEU A 498 -2.67 -8.96 4.09
C LEU A 498 -4.13 -9.30 3.75
N ALA A 499 -4.54 -9.13 2.49
CA ALA A 499 -5.88 -9.50 2.04
C ALA A 499 -6.16 -11.01 2.21
N LEU A 500 -5.19 -11.88 1.89
CA LEU A 500 -5.29 -13.32 2.10
C LEU A 500 -5.34 -13.68 3.59
N THR A 501 -4.65 -12.96 4.47
CA THR A 501 -4.76 -13.13 5.93
C THR A 501 -6.18 -12.82 6.42
N LEU A 502 -6.82 -11.77 5.88
CA LEU A 502 -8.24 -11.47 6.17
C LEU A 502 -9.16 -12.59 5.66
N PHE A 503 -8.97 -13.10 4.44
CA PHE A 503 -9.75 -14.23 3.90
C PHE A 503 -9.57 -15.51 4.73
N ARG A 504 -8.36 -15.84 5.19
CA ARG A 504 -8.07 -16.98 6.07
C ARG A 504 -8.78 -16.89 7.42
N GLY A 505 -9.12 -15.69 7.87
CA GLY A 505 -9.91 -15.44 9.08
C GLY A 505 -11.42 -15.68 8.94
N LEU A 506 -11.94 -15.88 7.72
CA LEU A 506 -13.34 -16.20 7.46
C LEU A 506 -13.58 -17.72 7.40
N ASP A 507 -14.73 -18.16 7.90
CA ASP A 507 -15.31 -19.50 7.68
C ASP A 507 -16.34 -19.49 6.52
N PRO A 508 -16.68 -20.65 5.91
CA PRO A 508 -17.73 -20.73 4.87
C PRO A 508 -19.10 -20.22 5.33
N LYS A 509 -19.42 -20.44 6.62
CA LYS A 509 -20.64 -19.95 7.28
C LYS A 509 -20.71 -18.42 7.34
N ASP A 510 -19.56 -17.74 7.31
CA ASP A 510 -19.47 -16.29 7.43
C ASP A 510 -19.86 -15.62 6.11
N VAL A 511 -19.53 -16.28 4.99
CA VAL A 511 -20.11 -15.97 3.68
C VAL A 511 -21.63 -16.13 3.72
N ASP A 512 -22.15 -17.22 4.30
CA ASP A 512 -23.60 -17.45 4.37
C ASP A 512 -24.35 -16.38 5.17
N GLU A 513 -23.76 -15.83 6.25
CA GLU A 513 -24.33 -14.68 6.96
C GLU A 513 -24.25 -13.39 6.12
N LEU A 514 -23.11 -13.11 5.47
CA LEU A 514 -22.96 -11.94 4.58
C LEU A 514 -23.97 -11.96 3.42
N LEU A 515 -24.24 -13.13 2.84
CA LEU A 515 -25.25 -13.32 1.79
C LEU A 515 -26.71 -13.14 2.27
N LYS A 516 -26.98 -13.14 3.58
CA LYS A 516 -28.29 -12.76 4.14
C LYS A 516 -28.42 -11.24 4.27
N VAL A 517 -27.33 -10.54 4.61
CA VAL A 517 -27.31 -9.06 4.71
C VAL A 517 -27.38 -8.39 3.33
N MET A 518 -27.04 -9.11 2.25
CA MET A 518 -27.16 -8.65 0.86
C MET A 518 -28.57 -8.77 0.24
N LYS A 519 -29.58 -9.25 0.97
CA LYS A 519 -30.95 -9.54 0.49
C LYS A 519 -31.98 -8.58 1.08
#